data_AF-A0A517QHL4-F1
#
_entry.id   AF-A0A517QHL4-F1
#
_cell.length_a   1.000
_cell.length_b   1.000
_cell.length_c   1.000
_cell.angle_alpha   90.00
_cell.angle_beta   90.00
_cell.angle_gamma   90.00
#
_symmetry.space_group_name_H-M   'P 1'
#
loop_
_entity.id
_entity.type
_entity.pdbx_description
1 polymer ?
#
loop_
_entity_poly.entity_id
_entity_poly.type
_entity_poly.pdbx_seq_one_letter_code
_entity_poly.pdbx_strand_id
1 'polypeptide(L)' 'MKTFKNNLGFLLQLAALTLLPLVILRQLSTGFQLLWMPALTMLGIVLFMLGQWLREPE' A
#
# COMPACT_ATOMS: atom_id res chain seq x y z
N MET A 1 0.14 18.98 -14.59
CA MET A 1 0.71 18.18 -13.47
C MET A 1 -0.32 17.69 -12.44
N LYS A 2 -1.43 18.41 -12.19
CA LYS A 2 -2.46 17.99 -11.19
C LYS A 2 -3.07 16.60 -11.50
N THR A 3 -3.41 16.32 -12.76
CA THR A 3 -3.92 15.00 -13.20
C THR A 3 -2.90 13.88 -13.03
N PHE A 4 -1.61 14.14 -13.28
CA PHE A 4 -0.55 13.14 -13.12
C PHE A 4 -0.36 12.75 -11.66
N LYS A 5 -0.30 13.73 -10.74
CA LYS A 5 -0.23 13.46 -9.29
C LYS A 5 -1.44 12.67 -8.80
N ASN A 6 -2.64 13.01 -9.29
CA ASN A 6 -3.87 12.31 -8.91
C ASN A 6 -3.92 10.87 -9.42
N ASN A 7 -3.49 10.62 -10.66
CA ASN A 7 -3.38 9.27 -11.22
C ASN A 7 -2.33 8.45 -10.46
N LEU A 8 -1.18 9.06 -10.13
CA LEU A 8 -0.14 8.40 -9.36
C LEU A 8 -0.63 8.03 -7.96
N GLY A 9 -1.30 8.94 -7.26
CA GLY A 9 -1.86 8.67 -5.94
C GLY A 9 -2.98 7.62 -5.98
N PHE A 10 -3.81 7.59 -7.04
CA PHE A 10 -4.76 6.50 -7.28
C PHE A 10 -4.07 5.15 -7.41
N LEU A 11 -3.01 5.08 -8.24
CA LEU A 11 -2.26 3.85 -8.48
C LEU A 11 -1.58 3.35 -7.20
N LEU A 12 -1.06 4.25 -6.36
CA LEU A 12 -0.45 3.88 -5.08
C LEU A 12 -1.49 3.31 -4.10
N GLN A 13 -2.67 3.91 -4.02
CA GLN A 13 -3.77 3.38 -3.19
C GLN A 13 -4.29 2.04 -3.71
N LEU A 14 -4.46 1.92 -5.03
CA LEU A 14 -4.87 0.66 -5.66
C LEU A 14 -3.84 -0.44 -5.42
N ALA A 15 -2.55 -0.12 -5.56
CA ALA A 15 -1.47 -1.05 -5.28
C ALA A 15 -1.46 -1.46 -3.79
N ALA A 16 -1.65 -0.53 -2.85
CA ALA A 16 -1.75 -0.86 -1.43
C ALA A 16 -2.95 -1.78 -1.14
N LEU A 17 -4.13 -1.50 -1.70
CA LEU A 17 -5.32 -2.32 -1.46
C LEU A 17 -5.25 -3.71 -2.10
N THR A 18 -4.49 -3.89 -3.18
CA THR A 18 -4.40 -5.16 -3.91
C THR A 18 -3.18 -5.98 -3.55
N LEU A 19 -2.00 -5.36 -3.44
CA LEU A 19 -0.74 -6.05 -3.18
C LEU A 19 -0.59 -6.42 -1.71
N LEU A 20 -1.09 -5.60 -0.77
CA LEU A 20 -0.95 -5.86 0.67
C LEU A 20 -1.67 -7.15 1.09
N PRO A 21 -2.94 -7.41 0.69
CA PRO A 21 -3.59 -8.71 0.96
C PRO A 21 -2.85 -9.89 0.29
N LEU A 22 -2.36 -9.72 -0.95
CA LEU A 22 -1.63 -10.78 -1.65
C LEU A 22 -0.32 -11.13 -0.94
N VAL A 23 0.40 -10.12 -0.43
CA VAL A 23 1.60 -10.30 0.37
C VAL A 23 1.29 -11.02 1.68
N ILE A 24 0.21 -10.63 2.39
CA ILE A 24 -0.22 -11.30 3.63
C ILE A 24 -0.57 -12.77 3.36
N LEU A 25 -1.32 -13.07 2.29
CA LEU A 25 -1.67 -14.44 1.92
C LEU A 25 -0.42 -15.29 1.63
N ARG A 26 0.57 -14.71 0.94
CA ARG A 26 1.86 -15.37 0.73
C ARG A 26 2.59 -15.61 2.05
N GLN A 27 2.59 -14.64 2.97
CA GLN A 27 3.24 -14.80 4.28
C GLN A 27 2.58 -15.91 5.12
N LEU A 28 1.25 -16.02 5.07
CA LEU A 28 0.49 -17.08 5.74
C LEU A 28 0.85 -18.47 5.18
N SER A 29 1.05 -18.60 3.86
CA SER A 29 1.36 -19.90 3.24
C SER A 29 2.82 -20.34 3.39
N THR A 30 3.75 -19.42 3.65
CA THR A 30 5.18 -19.75 3.84
C THR A 30 5.60 -19.93 5.30
N GLY A 31 4.70 -19.72 6.27
CA GLY A 31 5.03 -19.80 7.70
C GLY A 31 6.00 -18.69 8.14
N PHE A 32 5.93 -17.53 7.49
CA PHE A 32 6.80 -16.38 7.75
C PHE A 32 6.71 -15.94 9.22
N GLN A 33 7.82 -15.41 9.79
CA GLN A 33 7.81 -14.95 11.18
C GLN A 33 6.75 -13.86 11.39
N LEU A 34 5.96 -14.00 12.45
CA LEU A 34 4.84 -13.12 12.83
C LEU A 34 5.19 -11.63 12.85
N LEU A 35 6.46 -11.27 13.06
CA LEU A 35 6.94 -9.88 13.06
C LEU A 35 6.97 -9.22 11.67
N TRP A 36 7.11 -10.00 10.60
CA TRP A 36 7.15 -9.45 9.24
C TRP A 36 5.76 -9.07 8.72
N MET A 37 4.70 -9.69 9.22
CA MET A 37 3.33 -9.34 8.85
C MET A 37 2.98 -7.89 9.24
N PRO A 38 3.09 -7.45 10.51
CA PRO A 38 2.78 -6.08 10.89
C PRO A 38 3.74 -5.08 10.23
N ALA A 39 5.01 -5.42 10.01
CA ALA A 39 5.95 -4.55 9.30
C ALA A 39 5.51 -4.26 7.86
N LEU A 40 5.08 -5.28 7.11
CA LEU A 40 4.60 -5.10 5.73
C LEU A 40 3.22 -4.42 5.69
N THR A 41 2.36 -4.68 6.68
CA THR A 41 1.10 -3.94 6.83
C THR A 41 1.35 -2.46 7.08
N MET A 42 2.29 -2.11 7.96
CA MET A 42 2.71 -0.71 8.20
C MET A 42 3.26 -0.06 6.94
N LEU A 43 4.09 -0.77 6.17
CA LEU A 43 4.58 -0.29 4.88
C LEU A 43 3.43 0.01 3.90
N GLY A 44 2.43 -0.88 3.84
CA GLY A 44 1.26 -0.69 2.99
C GLY A 44 0.37 0.47 3.44
N ILE A 45 0.24 0.71 4.76
CA ILE A 45 -0.43 1.90 5.32
C ILE A 45 0.30 3.17 4.89
N VAL A 46 1.63 3.21 5.01
CA VAL A 46 2.44 4.37 4.57
C VAL A 46 2.26 4.62 3.07
N LEU A 47 2.30 3.57 2.25
CA LEU A 47 2.04 3.64 0.81
C LEU A 47 0.65 4.21 0.49
N PHE A 48 -0.36 3.78 1.24
CA PHE A 48 -1.73 4.28 1.10
C PHE A 48 -1.84 5.77 1.49
N MET A 49 -1.19 6.17 2.59
CA MET A 49 -1.13 7.57 3.04
C MET A 49 -0.41 8.48 2.03
N LEU A 50 0.70 8.01 1.44
CA LEU A 50 1.40 8.73 0.38
C LEU A 50 0.51 8.90 -0.85
N GLY A 51 -0.22 7.84 -1.23
CA GLY A 51 -1.21 7.89 -2.30
C GLY A 51 -2.33 8.89 -2.01
N GLN A 52 -2.81 8.96 -0.76
CA GLN A 52 -3.81 9.95 -0.34
C GLN A 52 -3.26 11.38 -0.45
N TRP A 53 -2.07 11.63 0.09
CA TRP A 53 -1.45 12.96 0.06
C TRP A 53 -1.16 13.43 -1.38
N LEU A 54 -0.84 12.51 -2.28
CA LEU A 54 -0.68 12.80 -3.72
C LEU A 54 -1.98 13.14 -4.43
N ARG A 55 -3.12 12.67 -3.90
CA ARG A 55 -4.47 12.96 -4.42
C ARG A 55 -5.10 14.17 -3.76
N GLU A 56 -4.75 14.46 -2.51
CA GLU A 56 -5.23 15.62 -1.77
C GLU A 56 -4.92 16.86 -2.61
N PRO A 57 -5.96 17.49 -3.21
CA PRO A 57 -5.81 18.82 -3.70
C PRO A 57 -5.71 19.69 -2.45
N GLU A 58 -4.77 20.62 -2.39
CA GLU A 58 -4.99 21.80 -1.55
C GLU A 58 -6.41 22.35 -1.79
#